data_AF-A0A2J8KQS8-F1
#
_entry.id   AF-A0A2J8KQS8-F1
#
_cell.length_a   1.000
_cell.length_b   1.000
_cell.length_c   1.000
_cell.angle_alpha   90.00
_cell.angle_beta   90.00
_cell.angle_gamma   90.00
#
_symmetry.space_group_name_H-M   'P 1'
#
loop_
_entity.id
_entity.type
_entity.pdbx_description
1 polymer ?
#
loop_
_entity_poly.entity_id
_entity_poly.type
_entity_poly.pdbx_seq_one_letter_code
_entity_poly.pdbx_strand_id
1 'polypeptide(L)'
;TLLAARGAGPAPAWGPEAFTPDWESREVSTGTTIMAVQFDGGVVLGADSRTTTGSYIANRVTDKLTPIHDRIFCCRSGSAADTQAVADAVTYQLGFHSS
;
A
#
# COMPACT_ATOMS: atom_id res chain seq x y z
N THR A 1 13.47 -8.96 -28.66
CA THR A 1 12.56 -10.13 -28.74
C THR A 1 11.44 -9.93 -27.75
N LEU A 2 10.23 -9.67 -28.24
CA LEU A 2 9.04 -9.39 -27.44
C LEU A 2 8.67 -10.60 -26.57
N LEU A 3 8.64 -10.43 -25.25
CA LEU A 3 8.04 -11.40 -24.33
C LEU A 3 6.55 -11.05 -24.22
N ALA A 4 5.69 -11.98 -24.61
CA ALA A 4 4.24 -11.83 -24.62
C ALA A 4 3.71 -11.52 -23.21
N ALA A 5 3.17 -10.31 -23.03
CA ALA A 5 2.20 -10.04 -21.98
C ALA A 5 0.98 -10.90 -22.30
N ARG A 6 0.76 -11.98 -21.54
CA ARG A 6 -0.50 -12.72 -21.57
C ARG A 6 -1.56 -11.76 -21.01
N GLY A 7 -2.30 -11.10 -21.90
CA GLY A 7 -3.53 -10.41 -21.53
C GLY A 7 -4.47 -11.42 -20.90
N ALA A 8 -4.85 -11.20 -19.64
CA ALA A 8 -5.98 -11.87 -19.05
C ALA A 8 -7.20 -11.55 -19.94
N GLY A 9 -7.80 -12.59 -20.54
CA GLY A 9 -9.07 -12.43 -21.25
C GLY A 9 -10.16 -11.99 -20.27
N PRO A 10 -11.23 -11.35 -20.76
CA PRO A 10 -12.33 -10.92 -19.89
C PRO A 10 -12.92 -12.12 -19.16
N ALA A 11 -13.11 -11.99 -17.85
CA ALA A 11 -13.74 -13.01 -17.02
C ALA A 11 -15.17 -13.31 -17.52
N PRO A 12 -15.66 -14.56 -17.41
CA PRO A 12 -16.99 -14.93 -17.88
C PRO A 12 -18.09 -14.18 -17.10
N ALA A 13 -19.07 -13.62 -17.84
CA ALA A 13 -20.15 -12.76 -17.31
C ALA A 13 -21.18 -13.46 -16.39
N TRP A 14 -20.94 -14.72 -16.02
CA TRP A 14 -21.86 -15.52 -15.20
C TRP A 14 -21.04 -16.25 -14.14
N GLY A 15 -20.93 -15.63 -12.97
CA GLY A 15 -20.20 -16.12 -11.82
C GLY A 15 -20.20 -15.08 -10.68
N PRO A 16 -19.77 -15.44 -9.47
CA PRO A 16 -19.69 -14.50 -8.35
C PRO A 16 -18.78 -13.29 -8.62
N GLU A 17 -17.90 -13.36 -9.63
CA GLU A 17 -17.03 -12.27 -10.08
C GLU A 17 -17.75 -11.23 -10.96
N ALA A 18 -18.99 -11.48 -11.40
CA ALA A 18 -19.77 -10.54 -12.23
C ALA A 18 -20.32 -9.33 -11.43
N PHE A 19 -20.28 -9.40 -10.09
CA PHE A 19 -20.76 -8.35 -9.20
C PHE A 19 -19.66 -7.58 -8.48
N THR A 20 -18.40 -8.02 -8.59
CA THR A 20 -17.26 -7.26 -8.06
C THR A 20 -16.84 -6.23 -9.11
N PRO A 21 -16.98 -4.93 -8.83
CA PRO A 21 -16.53 -3.91 -9.77
C PRO A 21 -15.04 -4.08 -10.10
N ASP A 22 -14.67 -3.97 -11.38
CA ASP A 22 -13.27 -4.11 -11.87
C ASP A 22 -12.23 -3.17 -11.19
N TRP A 23 -12.68 -2.22 -10.38
CA TRP A 23 -11.79 -1.33 -9.62
C TRP A 23 -11.38 -1.90 -8.26
N GLU A 24 -12.08 -2.91 -7.73
CA GLU A 24 -11.67 -3.65 -6.52
C GLU A 24 -10.52 -4.63 -6.80
N SER A 25 -10.42 -5.15 -8.03
CA SER A 25 -9.42 -6.14 -8.46
C SER A 25 -8.18 -5.54 -9.12
N ARG A 26 -8.15 -4.22 -9.33
CA ARG A 26 -6.96 -3.52 -9.84
C ARG A 26 -5.96 -3.33 -8.71
N GLU A 27 -4.96 -4.19 -8.65
CA GLU A 27 -3.74 -3.91 -7.89
C GLU A 27 -3.19 -2.55 -8.32
N VAL A 28 -3.20 -1.59 -7.40
CA VAL A 28 -2.51 -0.31 -7.61
C VAL A 28 -1.02 -0.58 -7.46
N SER A 29 -0.41 -1.12 -8.52
CA SER A 29 1.04 -1.33 -8.60
C SER A 29 1.74 0.03 -8.60
N THR A 30 2.16 0.47 -7.41
CA THR A 30 2.51 1.86 -7.06
C THR A 30 4.00 2.10 -6.94
N GLY A 31 4.84 1.29 -7.59
CA GLY A 31 6.29 1.52 -7.68
C GLY A 31 7.02 1.67 -6.34
N THR A 32 6.36 1.30 -5.24
CA THR A 32 6.79 1.51 -3.87
C THR A 32 7.48 0.26 -3.38
N THR A 33 8.68 0.42 -2.84
CA THR A 33 9.44 -0.68 -2.22
C THR A 33 9.54 -0.39 -0.74
N ILE A 34 9.02 -1.32 0.06
CA ILE A 34 9.10 -1.31 1.52
C ILE A 34 9.90 -2.54 1.94
N MET A 35 10.76 -2.39 2.94
CA MET A 35 11.52 -3.47 3.53
C MET A 35 11.50 -3.35 5.06
N ALA A 36 11.39 -4.50 5.73
CA ALA A 36 11.50 -4.61 7.17
C ALA A 36 12.44 -5.77 7.51
N VAL A 37 13.35 -5.55 8.45
CA VAL A 37 14.28 -6.59 8.94
C VAL A 37 14.18 -6.66 10.46
N GLN A 38 13.97 -7.85 10.99
CA GLN A 38 13.98 -8.11 12.43
C GLN A 38 15.39 -8.45 12.90
N PHE A 39 15.74 -7.96 14.08
CA PHE A 39 16.97 -8.32 14.80
C PHE A 39 16.65 -8.52 16.29
N ASP A 40 17.62 -9.03 17.05
CA ASP A 40 17.44 -9.20 18.49
C ASP A 40 17.31 -7.84 19.18
N GLY A 41 16.14 -7.58 19.76
CA GLY A 41 15.78 -6.30 20.39
C GLY A 41 14.97 -5.33 19.52
N GLY A 42 14.64 -5.66 18.26
CA GLY A 42 13.75 -4.79 17.48
C GLY A 42 13.63 -5.08 15.98
N VAL A 43 13.19 -4.06 15.24
CA VAL A 43 13.04 -4.09 13.79
C VAL A 43 13.62 -2.82 13.16
N VAL A 44 14.12 -2.94 11.93
CA VAL A 44 14.51 -1.82 11.06
C VAL A 44 13.52 -1.76 9.90
N LEU A 45 12.98 -0.57 9.63
CA LEU A 45 12.05 -0.32 8.53
C LEU A 45 12.69 0.61 7.50
N GLY A 46 12.41 0.39 6.23
CA GLY A 46 12.86 1.23 5.13
C GLY A 46 11.83 1.29 4.00
N ALA A 47 11.73 2.45 3.36
CA ALA A 47 10.86 2.65 2.21
C ALA A 47 11.51 3.62 1.21
N ASP A 48 11.20 3.47 -0.08
CA ASP A 48 11.58 4.46 -1.09
C ASP A 48 10.74 5.75 -0.97
N SER A 49 11.27 6.89 -1.40
CA SER A 49 10.62 8.20 -1.20
C SER A 49 9.82 8.71 -2.41
N ARG A 50 9.76 7.94 -3.50
CA ARG A 50 9.14 8.37 -4.75
C ARG A 50 7.67 8.01 -4.77
N THR A 51 6.85 8.97 -5.21
CA THR A 51 5.41 8.80 -5.46
C THR A 51 5.10 9.26 -6.89
N THR A 52 4.37 8.44 -7.64
CA THR A 52 4.06 8.68 -9.05
C THR A 52 2.56 8.69 -9.32
N THR A 53 2.12 9.55 -10.23
CA THR A 53 0.78 9.52 -10.82
C THR A 53 0.94 9.12 -12.28
N GLY A 54 0.73 7.85 -12.59
CA GLY A 54 1.13 7.28 -13.89
C GLY A 54 2.64 7.39 -14.10
N SER A 55 3.07 7.97 -15.22
CA SER A 55 4.49 8.16 -15.54
C SER A 55 5.12 9.41 -14.92
N TYR A 56 4.33 10.27 -14.27
CA TYR A 56 4.81 11.51 -13.68
C TYR A 56 5.20 11.31 -12.21
N ILE A 57 6.37 11.81 -11.82
CA ILE A 57 6.81 11.81 -10.42
C ILE A 57 6.13 12.99 -9.71
N ALA A 58 5.06 12.70 -8.99
CA ALA A 58 4.31 13.68 -8.22
C ALA A 58 5.11 14.19 -7.00
N ASN A 59 5.88 13.30 -6.35
CA ASN A 59 6.72 13.68 -5.21
C ASN A 59 7.95 12.76 -5.12
N ARG A 60 9.11 13.31 -4.77
CA ARG A 60 10.39 12.60 -4.63
C ARG A 60 10.85 12.38 -3.19
N VAL A 61 10.18 13.03 -2.24
CA VAL A 61 10.57 13.06 -0.82
C VAL A 61 9.40 12.65 0.08
N THR A 62 8.53 11.77 -0.42
CA THR A 62 7.39 11.27 0.36
C THR A 62 7.91 10.37 1.48
N ASP A 63 7.47 10.64 2.71
CA ASP A 63 7.61 9.69 3.80
C ASP A 63 6.45 8.68 3.76
N LYS A 64 6.82 7.40 3.69
CA LYS A 64 5.88 6.27 3.64
C LYS A 64 5.80 5.55 4.98
N LEU A 65 6.59 5.97 5.97
CA LEU A 65 6.52 5.49 7.34
C LEU A 65 5.58 6.39 8.14
N THR A 66 4.63 5.79 8.84
CA THR A 66 3.67 6.51 9.67
C THR A 66 3.72 5.93 11.08
N PRO A 67 4.07 6.73 12.10
CA PRO A 67 3.98 6.28 13.48
C PRO A 67 2.52 6.04 13.84
N ILE A 68 2.22 4.87 14.39
CA ILE A 68 0.88 4.49 14.84
C ILE A 68 0.79 4.59 16.36
N HIS A 69 1.89 4.28 17.06
CA HIS A 69 2.05 4.38 18.51
C HIS A 69 3.55 4.55 18.82
N ASP A 70 3.92 4.80 20.08
CA ASP A 70 5.30 5.08 20.53
C ASP A 70 6.33 4.06 20.04
N ARG A 71 5.93 2.80 19.85
CA ARG A 71 6.81 1.70 19.40
C ARG A 71 6.29 0.97 18.16
N ILE A 72 5.27 1.51 17.49
CA ILE A 72 4.61 0.85 16.35
C ILE A 72 4.60 1.80 15.17
N PHE A 73 5.14 1.34 14.04
CA PHE A 73 5.17 2.07 12.78
C PHE A 73 4.51 1.25 11.68
N CYS A 74 3.80 1.94 10.79
CA CYS A 74 3.19 1.38 9.60
C CYS A 74 3.89 1.91 8.35
N CYS A 75 4.18 1.03 7.39
CA CYS A 75 4.67 1.40 6.08
C CYS A 75 3.50 1.41 5.08
N ARG A 76 3.31 2.50 4.33
CA ARG A 76 2.17 2.67 3.41
C ARG A 76 2.56 2.43 1.95
N SER A 77 1.80 1.61 1.25
CA SER A 77 1.92 1.32 -0.19
C SER A 77 0.53 1.14 -0.81
N GLY A 78 0.37 1.45 -2.10
CA GLY A 78 -0.92 1.46 -2.78
C GLY A 78 -1.56 2.84 -2.81
N SER A 79 -2.89 2.89 -2.73
CA SER A 79 -3.63 4.14 -2.70
C SER A 79 -3.27 4.98 -1.46
N ALA A 80 -2.77 6.19 -1.69
CA ALA A 80 -2.32 7.06 -0.62
C ALA A 80 -3.47 7.47 0.31
N ALA A 81 -4.66 7.72 -0.25
CA ALA A 81 -5.83 8.11 0.54
C ALA A 81 -6.32 6.97 1.44
N ASP A 82 -6.43 5.76 0.89
CA ASP A 82 -6.95 4.61 1.63
C ASP A 82 -6.01 4.22 2.77
N THR A 83 -4.71 4.15 2.49
CA THR A 83 -3.70 3.82 3.50
C THR A 83 -3.57 4.88 4.59
N GLN A 84 -3.83 6.16 4.29
CA GLN A 84 -3.88 7.22 5.30
C GLN A 84 -5.10 7.06 6.20
N ALA A 85 -6.29 6.89 5.61
CA ALA A 85 -7.53 6.75 6.39
C ALA A 85 -7.47 5.55 7.35
N VAL A 86 -6.92 4.43 6.89
CA VAL A 86 -6.73 3.23 7.73
C VAL A 86 -5.71 3.48 8.83
N ALA A 87 -4.56 4.12 8.53
CA ALA A 87 -3.55 4.43 9.52
C ALA A 87 -4.10 5.37 10.62
N ASP A 88 -4.87 6.38 10.24
CA ASP A 88 -5.48 7.34 11.17
C ASP A 88 -6.52 6.67 12.07
N ALA A 89 -7.38 5.81 11.51
CA ALA A 89 -8.38 5.06 12.27
C ALA A 89 -7.73 4.13 13.32
N VAL A 90 -6.66 3.41 12.92
CA VAL A 90 -5.93 2.50 13.80
C VAL A 90 -5.19 3.27 14.89
N THR A 91 -4.56 4.40 14.54
CA THR A 91 -3.88 5.29 15.49
C THR A 91 -4.86 5.80 16.55
N TYR A 92 -6.05 6.24 16.12
CA TYR A 92 -7.10 6.69 17.05
C TYR A 92 -7.56 5.58 17.99
N GLN A 93 -7.82 4.38 17.46
CA GLN A 93 -8.25 3.25 18.28
C GLN A 93 -7.17 2.82 19.29
N LEU A 94 -5.91 2.75 18.88
CA LEU A 94 -4.81 2.40 19.78
C LEU A 94 -4.54 3.48 20.82
N GLY A 95 -4.66 4.76 20.45
CA GLY A 95 -4.58 5.87 21.39
C GLY A 95 -5.66 5.78 22.48
N PHE A 96 -6.91 5.49 22.07
CA PHE A 96 -8.01 5.31 23.01
C PHE A 96 -7.81 4.10 23.94
N HIS A 97 -7.33 2.96 23.41
CA HIS A 97 -7.10 1.75 24.22
C HIS A 97 -5.86 1.82 25.11
N SER A 98 -4.90 2.68 24.77
CA SER A 98 -3.68 2.91 25.55
C SER A 98 -3.86 3.97 26.65
N SER A 99 -5.05 4.58 26.75
CA SER A 99 -5.42 5.59 27.74
C SER A 99 -5.90 4.98 29.06
#